data_AF-A0A1D6MNP7-F1
#
_entry.id   AF-A0A1D6MNP7-F1
#
_cell.length_a   1.000
_cell.length_b   1.000
_cell.length_c   1.000
_cell.angle_alpha   90.00
_cell.angle_beta   90.00
_cell.angle_gamma   90.00
#
_symmetry.space_group_name_H-M   'P 1'
#
loop_
_entity.id
_entity.type
_entity.pdbx_description
1 polymer ?
#
loop_
_entity_poly.entity_id
_entity_poly.type
_entity_poly.pdbx_seq_one_letter_code
_entity_poly.pdbx_strand_id
1 'polypeptide(L)'
;MAAVATARDVEEVVQKLQSDRARVRDEGVKLLGTWLQGDRAASFCRLLGRNTVRFKPGHGNLTGATTWPLLVLALLNCVKEDISGKKRGATKSAAARMFRVAVQCAEDVKLSGHSLHLLSVAKQLFVHIWEVIKDGPSLQLEYSIILRQLLNVKEYRYQMKPRTYSNFVSLYMKKVASAFDAKFSNQASSKDESFRCTLTLHVLLENPPSDYPDIMREEVLNGFSAIFLHIREEGKLTRKLMECINTFLLKDGPNLGYKSVKIHNAVQEFIFRCWMTTHDQALKSLFITYVKVQLKIARNIPEILEKLIDVIIKELDKNVNTGPGLLWCEAPRDEKAVSLRCFQEEWMDLSATVFYLACKCTTKTANREKRMKKEHIMNLIVDGLFRGSLFW
;
A
#
# COMPACT_ATOMS: atom_id res chain seq x y z
N MET A 1 -28.85 -31.70 3.81
CA MET A 1 -28.66 -31.31 2.39
C MET A 1 -28.74 -29.79 2.30
N ALA A 2 -27.69 -29.11 1.86
CA ALA A 2 -27.71 -27.65 1.68
C ALA A 2 -28.69 -27.27 0.56
N ALA A 3 -29.50 -26.23 0.79
CA ALA A 3 -30.44 -25.73 -0.22
C ALA A 3 -29.69 -25.26 -1.47
N VAL A 4 -30.10 -25.76 -2.64
CA VAL A 4 -29.53 -25.37 -3.94
C VAL A 4 -30.23 -24.09 -4.39
N ALA A 5 -29.47 -23.03 -4.62
CA ALA A 5 -30.00 -21.78 -5.14
C ALA A 5 -30.57 -21.95 -6.55
N THR A 6 -31.72 -21.32 -6.81
CA THR A 6 -32.41 -21.30 -8.10
C THR A 6 -32.43 -19.88 -8.69
N ALA A 7 -32.80 -19.74 -9.96
CA ALA A 7 -32.91 -18.43 -10.60
C ALA A 7 -33.92 -17.51 -9.89
N ARG A 8 -35.03 -18.07 -9.39
CA ARG A 8 -36.06 -17.35 -8.64
C ARG A 8 -35.53 -16.72 -7.35
N ASP A 9 -34.64 -17.42 -6.66
CA ASP A 9 -34.01 -16.91 -5.43
C ASP A 9 -33.16 -15.67 -5.72
N VAL A 10 -32.44 -15.67 -6.85
CA VAL A 10 -31.64 -14.51 -7.28
C VAL A 10 -32.54 -13.36 -7.73
N GLU A 11 -33.60 -13.65 -8.49
CA GLU A 11 -34.57 -12.65 -8.94
C GLU A 11 -35.25 -11.96 -7.77
N GLU A 12 -35.68 -12.72 -6.75
CA GLU A 12 -36.28 -12.15 -5.54
C GLU A 12 -35.32 -11.18 -4.84
N VAL A 13 -34.05 -11.58 -4.66
CA VAL A 13 -33.03 -10.71 -4.05
C VAL A 13 -32.85 -9.43 -4.87
N VAL A 14 -32.68 -9.55 -6.18
CA VAL A 14 -32.45 -8.39 -7.05
C VAL A 14 -33.66 -7.45 -7.07
N GLN A 15 -34.88 -7.99 -7.18
CA GLN A 15 -36.12 -7.20 -7.14
C GLN A 15 -36.26 -6.43 -5.82
N LYS A 16 -35.96 -7.07 -4.68
CA LYS A 16 -35.99 -6.40 -3.37
C LYS A 16 -34.95 -5.28 -3.27
N LEU A 17 -33.73 -5.51 -3.75
CA LEU A 17 -32.65 -4.51 -3.74
C LEU A 17 -32.95 -3.31 -4.66
N GLN A 18 -33.63 -3.54 -5.78
CA GLN A 18 -34.02 -2.49 -6.73
C GLN A 18 -35.30 -1.75 -6.34
N SER A 19 -35.95 -2.10 -5.22
CA SER A 19 -37.19 -1.46 -4.78
C SER A 19 -36.97 0.02 -4.40
N ASP A 20 -37.92 0.88 -4.77
CA ASP A 20 -37.95 2.28 -4.32
C ASP A 20 -38.21 2.40 -2.80
N ARG A 21 -38.75 1.36 -2.17
CA ARG A 21 -39.09 1.35 -0.74
C ARG A 21 -37.87 0.95 0.10
N ALA A 22 -37.40 1.87 0.98
CA ALA A 22 -36.24 1.64 1.84
C ALA A 22 -36.33 0.35 2.68
N ARG A 23 -37.49 0.06 3.30
CA ARG A 23 -37.70 -1.17 4.07
C ARG A 23 -37.54 -2.44 3.24
N VAL A 24 -38.00 -2.43 1.98
CA VAL A 24 -37.89 -3.57 1.07
C VAL A 24 -36.43 -3.79 0.65
N ARG A 25 -35.68 -2.70 0.42
CA ARG A 25 -34.23 -2.79 0.18
C ARG A 25 -33.49 -3.39 1.37
N ASP A 26 -33.81 -2.97 2.59
CA ASP A 26 -33.21 -3.52 3.81
C ASP A 26 -33.48 -5.02 3.97
N GLU A 27 -34.68 -5.48 3.64
CA GLU A 27 -35.00 -6.91 3.57
C GLU A 27 -34.19 -7.62 2.48
N GLY A 28 -34.04 -7.02 1.30
CA GLY A 28 -33.20 -7.54 0.23
C GLY A 28 -31.74 -7.70 0.64
N VAL A 29 -31.18 -6.71 1.35
CA VAL A 29 -29.81 -6.76 1.90
C VAL A 29 -29.68 -7.89 2.92
N LYS A 30 -30.66 -8.06 3.81
CA LYS A 30 -30.67 -9.16 4.80
C LYS A 30 -30.77 -10.52 4.11
N LEU A 31 -31.68 -10.67 3.13
CA LEU A 31 -31.88 -11.90 2.38
C LEU A 31 -30.61 -12.29 1.63
N LEU A 32 -29.94 -11.35 0.95
CA LEU A 32 -28.66 -11.59 0.31
C LEU A 32 -27.60 -12.07 1.33
N GLY A 33 -27.59 -11.50 2.53
CA GLY A 33 -26.71 -11.95 3.61
C GLY A 33 -26.90 -13.42 3.99
N THR A 34 -28.14 -13.91 3.99
CA THR A 34 -28.41 -15.34 4.25
C THR A 34 -27.92 -16.26 3.13
N TRP A 35 -27.87 -15.76 1.90
CA TRP A 35 -27.36 -16.51 0.74
C TRP A 35 -25.84 -16.51 0.65
N LEU A 36 -25.17 -15.40 0.99
CA LEU A 36 -23.71 -15.27 0.91
C LEU A 36 -22.95 -15.81 2.14
N GLN A 37 -23.65 -16.44 3.09
CA GLN A 37 -23.05 -17.00 4.32
C GLN A 37 -23.31 -18.50 4.44
N GLY A 38 -22.35 -19.21 5.05
CA GLY A 38 -22.44 -20.64 5.33
C GLY A 38 -22.50 -21.53 4.09
N ASP A 39 -23.06 -22.72 4.25
CA ASP A 39 -23.03 -23.80 3.24
C ASP A 39 -23.80 -23.48 1.95
N ARG A 40 -24.69 -22.48 1.98
CA ARG A 40 -25.50 -22.06 0.82
C ARG A 40 -24.73 -21.12 -0.11
N ALA A 41 -23.68 -20.45 0.37
CA ALA A 41 -22.91 -19.49 -0.41
C ALA A 41 -22.34 -20.09 -1.69
N ALA A 42 -21.80 -21.31 -1.60
CA ALA A 42 -21.22 -21.97 -2.76
C ALA A 42 -22.24 -22.31 -3.86
N SER A 43 -23.50 -22.59 -3.52
CA SER A 43 -24.53 -22.87 -4.55
C SER A 43 -24.99 -21.57 -5.22
N PHE A 44 -25.24 -20.52 -4.43
CA PHE A 44 -25.66 -19.20 -4.90
C PHE A 44 -24.59 -18.51 -5.76
N CYS A 45 -23.33 -18.49 -5.29
CA CYS A 45 -22.22 -17.86 -6.00
C CYS A 45 -21.89 -18.56 -7.34
N ARG A 46 -21.95 -19.91 -7.38
CA ARG A 46 -21.75 -20.66 -8.63
C ARG A 46 -22.86 -20.42 -9.64
N LEU A 47 -24.10 -20.28 -9.20
CA LEU A 47 -25.22 -19.95 -10.10
C LEU A 47 -25.00 -18.58 -10.73
N LEU A 48 -24.73 -17.55 -9.92
CA LEU A 48 -24.42 -16.20 -10.39
C LEU A 48 -23.19 -16.18 -11.31
N GLY A 49 -22.13 -16.92 -10.97
CA GLY A 49 -20.92 -17.02 -11.78
C GLY A 49 -21.21 -17.61 -13.15
N ARG A 50 -21.89 -18.76 -13.20
CA ARG A 50 -22.31 -19.40 -14.47
C ARG A 50 -23.16 -18.49 -15.34
N ASN A 51 -24.12 -17.79 -14.74
CA ASN A 51 -24.97 -16.86 -15.47
C ASN A 51 -24.18 -15.67 -16.01
N THR A 52 -23.23 -15.15 -15.22
CA THR A 52 -22.35 -14.04 -15.63
C THR A 52 -21.46 -14.43 -16.80
N VAL A 53 -20.86 -15.62 -16.79
CA VAL A 53 -20.02 -16.12 -17.91
C VAL A 53 -20.84 -16.35 -19.18
N ARG A 54 -22.07 -16.86 -19.04
CA ARG A 54 -22.99 -17.08 -20.17
C ARG A 54 -23.50 -15.78 -20.78
N PHE A 55 -23.52 -14.69 -20.00
CA PHE A 55 -24.03 -13.40 -20.45
C PHE A 55 -23.00 -12.71 -21.37
N LYS A 56 -23.27 -12.72 -22.69
CA LYS A 56 -22.45 -11.97 -23.65
C LYS A 56 -22.87 -10.49 -23.68
N PRO A 57 -21.94 -9.55 -23.44
CA PRO A 57 -22.24 -8.11 -23.53
C PRO A 57 -22.55 -7.76 -24.99
N GLY A 58 -23.80 -7.37 -25.28
CA GLY A 58 -24.26 -6.95 -26.62
C GLY A 58 -25.58 -7.56 -27.09
N HIS A 59 -26.09 -8.63 -26.45
CA HIS A 59 -27.28 -9.35 -26.92
C HIS A 59 -28.45 -9.46 -25.92
N GLY A 60 -28.48 -8.63 -24.88
CA GLY A 60 -29.62 -8.58 -23.96
C GLY A 60 -29.55 -7.40 -23.01
N ASN A 61 -30.70 -6.77 -22.74
CA ASN A 61 -30.82 -5.80 -21.66
C ASN A 61 -30.47 -6.48 -20.33
N LEU A 62 -29.68 -5.81 -19.49
CA LEU A 62 -29.32 -6.25 -18.12
C LEU A 62 -30.54 -6.48 -17.21
N THR A 63 -31.74 -6.09 -17.64
CA THR A 63 -32.98 -6.04 -16.84
C THR A 63 -33.64 -7.40 -16.58
N GLY A 64 -33.07 -8.51 -17.07
CA GLY A 64 -33.58 -9.87 -16.78
C GLY A 64 -32.52 -10.92 -16.47
N ALA A 65 -31.23 -10.55 -16.41
CA ALA A 65 -30.14 -11.51 -16.26
C ALA A 65 -29.65 -11.57 -14.81
N THR A 66 -29.86 -12.70 -14.14
CA THR A 66 -29.41 -13.00 -12.76
C THR A 66 -27.88 -13.17 -12.70
N THR A 67 -27.15 -12.06 -12.77
CA THR A 67 -25.69 -12.00 -12.89
C THR A 67 -25.05 -11.19 -11.76
N TRP A 68 -23.75 -11.41 -11.54
CA TRP A 68 -22.97 -10.67 -10.55
C TRP A 68 -22.96 -9.15 -10.79
N PRO A 69 -22.73 -8.65 -12.03
CA PRO A 69 -22.83 -7.23 -12.32
C PRO A 69 -24.16 -6.60 -11.94
N LEU A 70 -25.29 -7.26 -12.25
CA LEU A 70 -26.62 -6.72 -11.92
C LEU A 70 -26.83 -6.60 -10.41
N LEU A 71 -26.50 -7.67 -9.67
CA LEU A 71 -26.62 -7.70 -8.22
C LEU A 71 -25.77 -6.61 -7.56
N VAL A 72 -24.53 -6.44 -8.04
CA VAL A 72 -23.61 -5.43 -7.53
C VAL A 72 -24.13 -4.03 -7.84
N LEU A 73 -24.58 -3.74 -9.06
CA LEU A 73 -25.18 -2.44 -9.40
C LEU A 73 -26.42 -2.12 -8.55
N ALA A 74 -27.25 -3.11 -8.24
CA ALA A 74 -28.39 -2.92 -7.34
C ALA A 74 -27.93 -2.52 -5.93
N LEU A 75 -26.89 -3.17 -5.39
CA LEU A 75 -26.29 -2.80 -4.10
C LEU A 75 -25.67 -1.40 -4.11
N LEU A 76 -25.01 -1.00 -5.20
CA LEU A 76 -24.47 0.35 -5.36
C LEU A 76 -25.58 1.40 -5.22
N ASN A 77 -26.72 1.17 -5.87
CA ASN A 77 -27.88 2.06 -5.75
C ASN A 77 -28.45 2.06 -4.33
N CYS A 78 -28.56 0.90 -3.67
CA CYS A 78 -28.94 0.86 -2.25
C CYS A 78 -28.04 1.75 -1.38
N VAL A 79 -26.72 1.73 -1.61
CA VAL A 79 -25.79 2.58 -0.85
C VAL A 79 -25.99 4.06 -1.17
N LYS A 80 -26.24 4.42 -2.43
CA LYS A 80 -26.52 5.82 -2.79
C LYS A 80 -27.77 6.34 -2.10
N GLU A 81 -28.85 5.55 -2.11
CA GLU A 81 -30.10 5.88 -1.42
C GLU A 81 -29.92 5.96 0.11
N ASP A 82 -29.09 5.08 0.68
CA ASP A 82 -28.73 5.13 2.09
C ASP A 82 -27.99 6.42 2.47
N ILE A 83 -27.16 6.96 1.57
CA ILE A 83 -26.40 8.19 1.78
C ILE A 83 -27.30 9.41 1.60
N SER A 84 -28.17 9.42 0.59
CA SER A 84 -29.09 10.54 0.32
C SER A 84 -30.19 10.67 1.37
N GLY A 85 -30.71 9.55 1.87
CA GLY A 85 -31.82 9.53 2.83
C GLY A 85 -31.44 9.77 4.29
N LYS A 86 -30.15 9.69 4.67
CA LYS A 86 -29.71 9.86 6.05
C LYS A 86 -29.21 11.29 6.30
N LYS A 87 -29.68 11.92 7.38
CA LYS A 87 -29.06 13.16 7.90
C LYS A 87 -27.56 12.89 8.15
N ARG A 88 -26.69 13.80 7.69
CA ARG A 88 -25.22 13.78 7.85
C ARG A 88 -24.84 13.19 9.21
N GLY A 89 -24.26 11.98 9.22
CA GLY A 89 -23.74 11.36 10.45
C GLY A 89 -24.00 9.87 10.63
N ALA A 90 -24.77 9.21 9.77
CA ALA A 90 -24.93 7.76 9.88
C ALA A 90 -23.63 7.02 9.50
N THR A 91 -22.99 6.42 10.51
CA THR A 91 -21.67 5.80 10.40
C THR A 91 -21.67 4.36 9.87
N LYS A 92 -22.85 3.75 9.67
CA LYS A 92 -22.98 2.35 9.27
C LYS A 92 -24.10 2.17 8.25
N SER A 93 -23.79 1.51 7.14
CA SER A 93 -24.75 1.05 6.14
C SER A 93 -24.65 -0.48 6.01
N ALA A 94 -25.77 -1.16 6.20
CA ALA A 94 -25.86 -2.61 5.98
C ALA A 94 -25.60 -2.93 4.50
N ALA A 95 -26.11 -2.10 3.59
CA ALA A 95 -25.86 -2.22 2.16
C ALA A 95 -24.37 -2.08 1.82
N ALA A 96 -23.63 -1.15 2.45
CA ALA A 96 -22.19 -0.99 2.22
C ALA A 96 -21.39 -2.22 2.69
N ARG A 97 -21.73 -2.77 3.86
CA ARG A 97 -21.12 -4.01 4.35
C ARG A 97 -21.45 -5.19 3.42
N MET A 98 -22.69 -5.29 2.97
CA MET A 98 -23.12 -6.35 2.07
C MET A 98 -22.45 -6.23 0.70
N PHE A 99 -22.25 -5.01 0.20
CA PHE A 99 -21.49 -4.74 -1.01
C PHE A 99 -20.05 -5.27 -0.90
N ARG A 100 -19.37 -5.07 0.24
CA ARG A 100 -18.05 -5.67 0.48
C ARG A 100 -18.09 -7.20 0.38
N VAL A 101 -19.05 -7.84 1.06
CA VAL A 101 -19.19 -9.31 1.05
C VAL A 101 -19.48 -9.81 -0.36
N ALA A 102 -20.38 -9.16 -1.10
CA ALA A 102 -20.71 -9.53 -2.47
C ALA A 102 -19.49 -9.47 -3.41
N VAL A 103 -18.65 -8.42 -3.31
CA VAL A 103 -17.40 -8.33 -4.09
C VAL A 103 -16.42 -9.44 -3.70
N GLN A 104 -16.30 -9.75 -2.41
CA GLN A 104 -15.46 -10.87 -1.94
C GLN A 104 -15.93 -12.21 -2.51
N CYS A 105 -17.22 -12.50 -2.44
CA CYS A 105 -17.80 -13.73 -2.96
C CYS A 105 -17.75 -13.83 -4.49
N ALA A 106 -17.92 -12.72 -5.21
CA ALA A 106 -17.85 -12.70 -6.67
C ALA A 106 -16.46 -13.09 -7.19
N GLU A 107 -15.41 -12.64 -6.50
CA GLU A 107 -14.01 -12.85 -6.90
C GLU A 107 -13.33 -14.04 -6.21
N ASP A 108 -14.02 -14.72 -5.28
CA ASP A 108 -13.53 -15.96 -4.70
C ASP A 108 -13.77 -17.13 -5.67
N VAL A 109 -12.70 -17.55 -6.35
CA VAL A 109 -12.71 -18.67 -7.31
C VAL A 109 -13.26 -19.97 -6.69
N LYS A 110 -13.07 -20.20 -5.39
CA LYS A 110 -13.60 -21.40 -4.72
C LYS A 110 -15.13 -21.37 -4.63
N LEU A 111 -15.72 -20.18 -4.51
CA LEU A 111 -17.15 -19.98 -4.38
C LEU A 111 -17.85 -19.75 -5.73
N SER A 112 -17.28 -18.93 -6.62
CA SER A 112 -17.93 -18.52 -7.86
C SER A 112 -17.48 -19.34 -9.08
N GLY A 113 -16.39 -20.10 -8.96
CA GLY A 113 -15.84 -20.99 -9.98
C GLY A 113 -15.00 -20.31 -11.07
N HIS A 114 -15.09 -18.98 -11.19
CA HIS A 114 -14.29 -18.16 -12.11
C HIS A 114 -13.92 -16.82 -11.42
N SER A 115 -12.99 -16.07 -11.99
CA SER A 115 -12.66 -14.71 -11.54
C SER A 115 -13.19 -13.66 -12.52
N LEU A 116 -13.06 -12.38 -12.19
CA LEU A 116 -13.35 -11.25 -13.08
C LEU A 116 -14.84 -11.08 -13.44
N HIS A 117 -15.73 -11.58 -12.59
CA HIS A 117 -17.17 -11.48 -12.81
C HIS A 117 -17.68 -10.04 -12.85
N LEU A 118 -16.97 -9.12 -12.21
CA LEU A 118 -17.35 -7.70 -12.14
C LEU A 118 -16.61 -6.83 -13.16
N LEU A 119 -15.81 -7.43 -14.07
CA LEU A 119 -14.97 -6.67 -15.01
C LEU A 119 -15.79 -5.71 -15.88
N SER A 120 -16.99 -6.14 -16.31
CA SER A 120 -17.91 -5.33 -17.12
C SER A 120 -18.41 -4.06 -16.42
N VAL A 121 -18.41 -4.04 -15.08
CA VAL A 121 -18.84 -2.90 -14.25
C VAL A 121 -17.70 -2.24 -13.49
N ALA A 122 -16.46 -2.70 -13.65
CA ALA A 122 -15.28 -2.23 -12.92
C ALA A 122 -15.12 -0.71 -12.92
N LYS A 123 -15.31 -0.07 -14.09
CA LYS A 123 -15.26 1.39 -14.23
C LYS A 123 -16.29 2.10 -13.36
N GLN A 124 -17.51 1.57 -13.29
CA GLN A 124 -18.58 2.11 -12.45
C GLN A 124 -18.27 1.90 -10.97
N LEU A 125 -17.66 0.75 -10.62
CA LEU A 125 -17.21 0.46 -9.25
C LEU A 125 -16.21 1.50 -8.77
N PHE A 126 -15.14 1.79 -9.51
CA PHE A 126 -14.14 2.78 -9.07
C PHE A 126 -14.72 4.17 -8.92
N VAL A 127 -15.61 4.59 -9.83
CA VAL A 127 -16.30 5.89 -9.72
C VAL A 127 -17.15 5.91 -8.44
N HIS A 128 -17.96 4.88 -8.20
CA HIS A 128 -18.79 4.81 -7.01
C HIS A 128 -17.96 4.79 -5.72
N ILE A 129 -16.88 4.01 -5.67
CA ILE A 129 -15.96 3.97 -4.52
C ILE A 129 -15.37 5.35 -4.25
N TRP A 130 -14.93 6.07 -5.29
CA TRP A 130 -14.41 7.43 -5.14
C TRP A 130 -15.46 8.38 -4.57
N GLU A 131 -16.67 8.38 -5.12
CA GLU A 131 -17.77 9.24 -4.70
C GLU A 131 -18.20 8.99 -3.24
N VAL A 132 -18.11 7.74 -2.76
CA VAL A 132 -18.43 7.41 -1.37
C VAL A 132 -17.31 7.80 -0.40
N ILE A 133 -16.04 7.60 -0.77
CA ILE A 133 -14.91 7.83 0.15
C ILE A 133 -14.54 9.33 0.24
N LYS A 134 -14.81 10.13 -0.81
CA LYS A 134 -14.44 11.56 -0.83
C LYS A 134 -15.18 12.40 0.23
N ASP A 135 -16.43 12.06 0.54
CA ASP A 135 -17.34 12.91 1.35
C ASP A 135 -17.39 12.56 2.85
N GLY A 136 -16.60 11.58 3.34
CA GLY A 136 -16.43 11.36 4.78
C GLY A 136 -15.94 9.96 5.22
N PRO A 137 -15.66 9.79 6.53
CA PRO A 137 -15.06 8.57 7.09
C PRO A 137 -16.05 7.41 7.33
N SER A 138 -17.36 7.65 7.34
CA SER A 138 -18.38 6.69 7.80
C SER A 138 -18.33 5.33 7.08
N LEU A 139 -18.14 5.32 5.76
CA LEU A 139 -18.12 4.10 4.95
C LEU A 139 -16.71 3.70 4.51
N GLN A 140 -15.70 4.47 4.89
CA GLN A 140 -14.33 4.29 4.45
C GLN A 140 -13.79 2.90 4.79
N LEU A 141 -14.13 2.35 5.95
CA LEU A 141 -13.64 1.03 6.38
C LEU A 141 -14.02 -0.07 5.39
N GLU A 142 -15.28 -0.10 4.98
CA GLU A 142 -15.81 -1.10 4.05
C GLU A 142 -15.21 -0.90 2.65
N TYR A 143 -15.22 0.35 2.17
CA TYR A 143 -14.81 0.68 0.81
C TYR A 143 -13.29 0.60 0.59
N SER A 144 -12.49 0.86 1.62
CA SER A 144 -11.03 0.71 1.51
C SER A 144 -10.63 -0.77 1.32
N ILE A 145 -11.39 -1.71 1.92
CA ILE A 145 -11.15 -3.14 1.71
C ILE A 145 -11.47 -3.54 0.27
N ILE A 146 -12.60 -3.08 -0.25
CA ILE A 146 -13.03 -3.32 -1.64
C ILE A 146 -11.99 -2.75 -2.61
N LEU A 147 -11.56 -1.50 -2.40
CA LEU A 147 -10.57 -0.84 -3.23
C LEU A 147 -9.26 -1.65 -3.28
N ARG A 148 -8.73 -2.09 -2.14
CA ARG A 148 -7.51 -2.90 -2.09
C ARG A 148 -7.68 -4.24 -2.82
N GLN A 149 -8.83 -4.90 -2.65
CA GLN A 149 -9.11 -6.16 -3.34
C GLN A 149 -9.13 -6.00 -4.87
N LEU A 150 -9.80 -4.95 -5.38
CA LEU A 150 -9.86 -4.68 -6.81
C LEU A 150 -8.48 -4.29 -7.38
N LEU A 151 -7.68 -3.53 -6.62
CA LEU A 151 -6.33 -3.12 -7.03
C LEU A 151 -5.35 -4.29 -7.12
N ASN A 152 -5.55 -5.37 -6.36
CA ASN A 152 -4.65 -6.54 -6.44
C ASN A 152 -4.79 -7.33 -7.76
N VAL A 153 -5.85 -7.08 -8.53
CA VAL A 153 -6.15 -7.80 -9.77
C VAL A 153 -5.91 -6.90 -10.98
N LYS A 154 -5.00 -7.31 -11.87
CA LYS A 154 -4.50 -6.46 -12.96
C LYS A 154 -5.59 -5.98 -13.91
N GLU A 155 -6.55 -6.85 -14.24
CA GLU A 155 -7.62 -6.58 -15.19
C GLU A 155 -8.56 -5.49 -14.67
N TYR A 156 -8.82 -5.47 -13.36
CA TYR A 156 -9.59 -4.40 -12.73
C TYR A 156 -8.85 -3.07 -12.79
N ARG A 157 -7.55 -3.05 -12.47
CA ARG A 157 -6.75 -1.82 -12.50
C ARG A 157 -6.84 -1.10 -13.84
N TYR A 158 -6.74 -1.82 -14.94
CA TYR A 158 -6.79 -1.24 -16.29
C TYR A 158 -8.11 -0.55 -16.62
N GLN A 159 -9.19 -0.85 -15.89
CA GLN A 159 -10.49 -0.17 -16.06
C GLN A 159 -10.57 1.17 -15.32
N MET A 160 -9.58 1.49 -14.47
CA MET A 160 -9.55 2.73 -13.70
C MET A 160 -9.04 3.89 -14.55
N LYS A 161 -9.79 4.99 -14.59
CA LYS A 161 -9.35 6.22 -15.26
C LYS A 161 -8.17 6.85 -14.51
N PRO A 162 -7.15 7.40 -15.21
CA PRO A 162 -6.01 8.06 -14.59
C PRO A 162 -6.40 9.14 -13.57
N ARG A 163 -7.40 9.97 -13.90
CA ARG A 163 -7.91 11.00 -12.97
C ARG A 163 -8.48 10.41 -11.68
N THR A 164 -9.23 9.31 -11.76
CA THR A 164 -9.78 8.62 -10.59
C THR A 164 -8.66 8.04 -9.72
N TYR A 165 -7.63 7.48 -10.35
CA TYR A 165 -6.45 6.99 -9.65
C TYR A 165 -5.69 8.11 -8.92
N SER A 166 -5.37 9.21 -9.60
CA SER A 166 -4.69 10.37 -8.99
C SER A 166 -5.49 10.93 -7.82
N ASN A 167 -6.81 11.02 -7.97
CA ASN A 167 -7.73 11.43 -6.91
C ASN A 167 -7.64 10.52 -5.67
N PHE A 168 -7.64 9.19 -5.84
CA PHE A 168 -7.47 8.25 -4.73
C PHE A 168 -6.14 8.45 -4.01
N VAL A 169 -5.05 8.57 -4.76
CA VAL A 169 -3.72 8.74 -4.14
C VAL A 169 -3.64 10.05 -3.38
N SER A 170 -4.10 11.15 -3.98
CA SER A 170 -4.16 12.47 -3.32
C SER A 170 -4.97 12.43 -2.03
N LEU A 171 -6.14 11.75 -2.05
CA LEU A 171 -7.00 11.60 -0.88
C LEU A 171 -6.32 10.81 0.23
N TYR A 172 -5.77 9.65 -0.07
CA TYR A 172 -5.11 8.82 0.95
C TYR A 172 -3.81 9.45 1.45
N MET A 173 -3.07 10.17 0.60
CA MET A 173 -1.90 10.93 1.02
C MET A 173 -2.27 12.01 2.06
N LYS A 174 -3.35 12.77 1.80
CA LYS A 174 -3.88 13.76 2.76
C LYS A 174 -4.32 13.12 4.08
N LYS A 175 -5.00 11.97 4.03
CA LYS A 175 -5.43 11.22 5.22
C LYS A 175 -4.23 10.74 6.05
N VAL A 176 -3.19 10.25 5.39
CA VAL A 176 -1.95 9.83 6.07
C VAL A 176 -1.24 11.05 6.67
N ALA A 177 -1.19 12.20 5.98
CA ALA A 177 -0.64 13.42 6.56
C ALA A 177 -1.36 13.85 7.84
N SER A 178 -2.69 13.86 7.84
CA SER A 178 -3.47 14.20 9.04
C SER A 178 -3.26 13.24 10.22
N ALA A 179 -2.78 12.01 9.98
CA ALA A 179 -2.49 11.06 11.05
C ALA A 179 -1.25 11.43 11.87
N PHE A 180 -0.32 12.19 11.29
CA PHE A 180 0.90 12.64 11.94
C PHE A 180 0.75 14.04 12.58
N ASP A 181 -0.42 14.66 12.43
CA ASP A 181 -0.73 15.90 13.14
C ASP A 181 -1.02 15.61 14.63
N ALA A 182 -0.34 16.33 15.52
CA ALA A 182 -0.40 16.14 16.97
C ALA A 182 -1.83 16.22 17.56
N LYS A 183 -2.79 16.85 16.86
CA LYS A 183 -4.18 17.00 17.28
C LYS A 183 -5.02 15.72 17.11
N PHE A 184 -4.61 14.76 16.27
CA PHE A 184 -5.39 13.56 15.91
C PHE A 184 -4.90 12.26 16.56
N SER A 185 -3.70 12.25 17.14
CA SER A 185 -2.94 11.02 17.42
C SER A 185 -3.27 10.28 18.73
N ASN A 186 -4.09 10.87 19.61
CA ASN A 186 -4.21 10.41 21.00
C ASN A 186 -5.28 9.33 21.26
N GLN A 187 -5.98 8.85 20.22
CA GLN A 187 -6.98 7.77 20.36
C GLN A 187 -6.52 6.49 19.66
N ALA A 188 -6.62 5.35 20.33
CA ALA A 188 -6.22 4.04 19.77
C ALA A 188 -6.97 3.69 18.47
N SER A 189 -8.25 4.06 18.38
CA SER A 189 -9.08 3.91 17.17
C SER A 189 -8.55 4.74 15.99
N SER A 190 -8.05 5.96 16.25
CA SER A 190 -7.46 6.86 15.25
C SER A 190 -6.17 6.27 14.67
N LYS A 191 -5.34 5.62 15.50
CA LYS A 191 -4.09 4.97 15.04
C LYS A 191 -4.34 3.79 14.11
N ASP A 192 -5.33 2.95 14.40
CA ASP A 192 -5.71 1.82 13.54
C ASP A 192 -6.31 2.28 12.20
N GLU A 193 -7.15 3.32 12.23
CA GLU A 193 -7.69 3.93 11.01
C GLU A 193 -6.58 4.55 10.15
N SER A 194 -5.65 5.27 10.77
CA SER A 194 -4.47 5.82 10.12
C SER A 194 -3.63 4.73 9.46
N PHE A 195 -3.37 3.63 10.17
CA PHE A 195 -2.65 2.49 9.60
C PHE A 195 -3.38 1.89 8.38
N ARG A 196 -4.71 1.76 8.45
CA ARG A 196 -5.54 1.28 7.32
C ARG A 196 -5.50 2.23 6.12
N CYS A 197 -5.43 3.55 6.36
CA CYS A 197 -5.23 4.55 5.31
C CYS A 197 -3.87 4.38 4.66
N THR A 198 -2.79 4.27 5.45
CA THR A 198 -1.43 4.06 4.95
C THR A 198 -1.32 2.74 4.19
N LEU A 199 -1.96 1.67 4.67
CA LEU A 199 -2.03 0.40 3.94
C LEU A 199 -2.73 0.55 2.58
N THR A 200 -3.79 1.35 2.50
CA THR A 200 -4.49 1.58 1.24
C THR A 200 -3.68 2.44 0.28
N LEU A 201 -2.98 3.46 0.80
CA LEU A 201 -1.99 4.24 0.05
C LEU A 201 -0.89 3.33 -0.51
N HIS A 202 -0.34 2.43 0.31
CA HIS A 202 0.66 1.47 -0.12
C HIS A 202 0.18 0.64 -1.31
N VAL A 203 -1.02 0.05 -1.21
CA VAL A 203 -1.58 -0.78 -2.30
C VAL A 203 -1.81 0.04 -3.57
N LEU A 204 -2.25 1.31 -3.46
CA LEU A 204 -2.39 2.21 -4.61
C LEU A 204 -1.05 2.51 -5.29
N LEU A 205 0.02 2.70 -4.51
CA LEU A 205 1.36 2.92 -5.03
C LEU A 205 1.96 1.62 -5.58
N GLU A 206 1.69 0.49 -4.97
CA GLU A 206 2.18 -0.82 -5.44
C GLU A 206 1.48 -1.24 -6.75
N ASN A 207 0.23 -0.82 -6.95
CA ASN A 207 -0.63 -1.34 -8.01
C ASN A 207 -1.25 -0.22 -8.86
N PRO A 208 -0.44 0.60 -9.56
CA PRO A 208 -0.98 1.65 -10.42
C PRO A 208 -1.66 1.04 -11.67
N PRO A 209 -2.68 1.72 -12.24
CA PRO A 209 -3.38 1.24 -13.44
C PRO A 209 -2.55 1.41 -14.73
N SER A 210 -1.65 2.38 -14.74
CA SER A 210 -0.73 2.73 -15.82
C SER A 210 0.48 3.42 -15.20
N ASP A 211 1.37 4.01 -16.01
CA ASP A 211 2.41 4.90 -15.49
C ASP A 211 1.81 6.05 -14.66
N TYR A 212 2.62 6.57 -13.72
CA TYR A 212 2.22 7.69 -12.87
C TYR A 212 2.10 8.97 -13.68
N PRO A 213 0.97 9.70 -13.60
CA PRO A 213 0.86 11.03 -14.19
C PRO A 213 1.80 12.04 -13.50
N ASP A 214 2.39 12.99 -14.24
CA ASP A 214 3.34 13.98 -13.69
C ASP A 214 2.77 14.80 -12.53
N ILE A 215 1.52 15.24 -12.66
CA ILE A 215 0.80 15.98 -11.62
C ILE A 215 0.75 15.15 -10.32
N MET A 216 0.48 13.86 -10.45
CA MET A 216 0.40 12.95 -9.31
C MET A 216 1.78 12.72 -8.69
N ARG A 217 2.86 12.59 -9.49
CA ARG A 217 4.23 12.46 -8.97
C ARG A 217 4.56 13.61 -8.02
N GLU A 218 4.22 14.83 -8.42
CA GLU A 218 4.48 16.01 -7.62
C GLU A 218 3.67 16.04 -6.33
N GLU A 219 2.38 15.70 -6.39
CA GLU A 219 1.53 15.59 -5.21
C GLU A 219 2.05 14.53 -4.22
N VAL A 220 2.48 13.38 -4.72
CA VAL A 220 3.04 12.29 -3.90
C VAL A 220 4.34 12.73 -3.22
N LEU A 221 5.25 13.36 -3.98
CA LEU A 221 6.51 13.88 -3.44
C LEU A 221 6.28 14.94 -2.36
N ASN A 222 5.41 15.92 -2.64
CA ASN A 222 5.06 16.97 -1.68
C ASN A 222 4.38 16.39 -0.43
N GLY A 223 3.51 15.39 -0.61
CA GLY A 223 2.86 14.66 0.47
C GLY A 223 3.86 13.95 1.38
N PHE A 224 4.78 13.15 0.83
CA PHE A 224 5.82 12.52 1.63
C PHE A 224 6.70 13.54 2.33
N SER A 225 7.18 14.58 1.62
CA SER A 225 8.00 15.62 2.24
C SER A 225 7.29 16.28 3.42
N ALA A 226 6.00 16.60 3.29
CA ALA A 226 5.21 17.15 4.39
C ALA A 226 5.09 16.17 5.56
N ILE A 227 4.84 14.88 5.30
CA ILE A 227 4.69 13.88 6.36
C ILE A 227 5.99 13.70 7.13
N PHE A 228 7.12 13.47 6.45
CA PHE A 228 8.40 13.16 7.10
C PHE A 228 8.93 14.31 7.98
N LEU A 229 8.58 15.56 7.68
CA LEU A 229 8.89 16.71 8.54
C LEU A 229 8.22 16.64 9.92
N HIS A 230 7.10 15.93 10.05
CA HIS A 230 6.31 15.86 11.29
C HIS A 230 6.53 14.55 12.07
N ILE A 231 7.30 13.59 11.54
CA ILE A 231 7.52 12.31 12.22
C ILE A 231 8.49 12.51 13.40
N ARG A 232 7.99 12.27 14.60
CA ARG A 232 8.77 12.33 15.85
C ARG A 232 9.16 10.95 16.36
N GLU A 233 8.22 10.02 16.34
CA GLU A 233 8.37 8.68 16.90
C GLU A 233 8.30 7.60 15.82
N GLU A 234 8.99 6.48 16.06
CA GLU A 234 8.90 5.29 15.23
C GLU A 234 7.76 4.36 15.69
N GLY A 235 7.27 3.53 14.76
CA GLY A 235 6.28 2.52 15.07
C GLY A 235 5.68 1.89 13.82
N LYS A 236 4.60 1.14 14.01
CA LYS A 236 3.91 0.40 12.93
C LYS A 236 3.47 1.31 11.77
N LEU A 237 3.05 2.54 12.07
CA LEU A 237 2.61 3.51 11.07
C LEU A 237 3.77 4.04 10.23
N THR A 238 4.89 4.41 10.86
CA THR A 238 6.09 4.90 10.16
C THR A 238 6.74 3.79 9.34
N ARG A 239 6.77 2.55 9.86
CA ARG A 239 7.21 1.38 9.09
C ARG A 239 6.40 1.24 7.79
N LYS A 240 5.07 1.30 7.87
CA LYS A 240 4.22 1.21 6.68
C LYS A 240 4.39 2.41 5.73
N LEU A 241 4.66 3.60 6.26
CA LEU A 241 5.01 4.76 5.46
C LEU A 241 6.34 4.59 4.72
N MET A 242 7.34 3.97 5.36
CA MET A 242 8.61 3.61 4.72
C MET A 242 8.41 2.60 3.58
N GLU A 243 7.50 1.63 3.74
CA GLU A 243 7.10 0.76 2.63
C GLU A 243 6.48 1.56 1.48
N CYS A 244 5.60 2.53 1.75
CA CYS A 244 4.99 3.38 0.71
C CYS A 244 6.03 4.13 -0.13
N ILE A 245 7.00 4.79 0.51
CA ILE A 245 8.00 5.56 -0.22
C ILE A 245 8.95 4.66 -1.01
N ASN A 246 9.36 3.52 -0.44
CA ASN A 246 10.19 2.54 -1.16
C ASN A 246 9.46 2.01 -2.39
N THR A 247 8.20 1.61 -2.25
CA THR A 247 7.37 1.14 -3.37
C THR A 247 7.24 2.19 -4.46
N PHE A 248 6.97 3.44 -4.10
CA PHE A 248 6.90 4.54 -5.06
C PHE A 248 8.23 4.75 -5.81
N LEU A 249 9.35 4.82 -5.08
CA LEU A 249 10.67 5.04 -5.68
C LEU A 249 11.14 3.84 -6.52
N LEU A 250 10.81 2.61 -6.13
CA LEU A 250 11.13 1.42 -6.92
C LEU A 250 10.38 1.42 -8.26
N LYS A 251 9.14 1.90 -8.29
CA LYS A 251 8.32 1.91 -9.51
C LYS A 251 8.59 3.09 -10.43
N ASP A 252 8.82 4.28 -9.87
CA ASP A 252 8.81 5.52 -10.64
C ASP A 252 10.02 6.43 -10.34
N GLY A 253 10.93 5.97 -9.48
CA GLY A 253 12.13 6.70 -9.09
C GLY A 253 12.98 7.24 -10.24
N PRO A 254 13.29 6.44 -11.28
CA PRO A 254 14.03 6.92 -12.45
C PRO A 254 13.38 8.11 -13.17
N ASN A 255 12.05 8.21 -13.11
CA ASN A 255 11.26 9.27 -13.76
C ASN A 255 11.24 10.58 -12.95
N LEU A 256 11.79 10.60 -11.74
CA LEU A 256 11.76 11.78 -10.87
C LEU A 256 12.83 12.82 -11.22
N GLY A 257 13.89 12.42 -11.93
CA GLY A 257 15.02 13.31 -12.24
C GLY A 257 15.59 13.96 -10.98
N TYR A 258 15.71 15.30 -10.97
CA TYR A 258 16.22 16.05 -9.81
C TYR A 258 15.27 16.02 -8.60
N LYS A 259 13.98 15.72 -8.80
CA LYS A 259 13.00 15.66 -7.71
C LYS A 259 13.31 14.53 -6.72
N SER A 260 14.12 13.53 -7.12
CA SER A 260 14.68 12.50 -6.23
C SER A 260 15.48 13.09 -5.06
N VAL A 261 16.24 14.16 -5.29
CA VAL A 261 17.02 14.84 -4.25
C VAL A 261 16.11 15.57 -3.26
N LYS A 262 15.01 16.18 -3.74
CA LYS A 262 14.03 16.86 -2.89
C LYS A 262 13.43 15.90 -1.87
N ILE A 263 13.01 14.71 -2.31
CA ILE A 263 12.45 13.71 -1.41
C ILE A 263 13.51 13.13 -0.48
N HIS A 264 14.73 12.89 -0.97
CA HIS A 264 15.84 12.48 -0.11
C HIS A 264 16.08 13.46 1.03
N ASN A 265 16.10 14.76 0.72
CA ASN A 265 16.35 15.79 1.71
C ASN A 265 15.29 15.84 2.82
N ALA A 266 14.04 15.50 2.52
CA ALA A 266 12.97 15.45 3.51
C ALA A 266 13.01 14.18 4.39
N VAL A 267 13.52 13.07 3.86
CA VAL A 267 13.44 11.75 4.50
C VAL A 267 14.73 11.41 5.26
N GLN A 268 15.88 11.90 4.80
CA GLN A 268 17.19 11.53 5.34
C GLN A 268 17.32 11.78 6.84
N GLU A 269 16.75 12.88 7.36
CA GLU A 269 16.86 13.23 8.77
C GLU A 269 16.15 12.19 9.65
N PHE A 270 14.96 11.78 9.26
CA PHE A 270 14.22 10.72 9.95
C PHE A 270 14.99 9.40 9.90
N ILE A 271 15.49 9.01 8.72
CA ILE A 271 16.23 7.76 8.55
C ILE A 271 17.48 7.75 9.43
N PHE A 272 18.35 8.76 9.31
CA PHE A 272 19.63 8.76 10.03
C PHE A 272 19.46 8.88 11.54
N ARG A 273 18.46 9.65 12.01
CA ARG A 273 18.12 9.71 13.42
C ARG A 273 17.65 8.35 13.94
N CYS A 274 16.75 7.68 13.22
CA CYS A 274 16.15 6.41 13.65
C CYS A 274 17.07 5.19 13.44
N TRP A 275 17.98 5.23 12.47
CA TRP A 275 18.80 4.07 12.08
C TRP A 275 19.58 3.48 13.26
N MET A 276 20.26 4.34 14.02
CA MET A 276 21.11 3.91 15.13
C MET A 276 20.32 3.63 16.42
N THR A 277 19.15 4.24 16.57
CA THR A 277 18.34 4.16 17.80
C THR A 277 17.30 3.04 17.75
N THR A 278 16.85 2.64 16.57
CA THR A 278 15.79 1.64 16.45
C THR A 278 16.30 0.23 16.71
N HIS A 279 15.48 -0.58 17.38
CA HIS A 279 15.67 -2.03 17.51
C HIS A 279 14.81 -2.82 16.50
N ASP A 280 14.00 -2.14 15.70
CA ASP A 280 13.13 -2.75 14.70
C ASP A 280 13.90 -3.11 13.43
N GLN A 281 14.30 -4.38 13.32
CA GLN A 281 15.05 -4.90 12.17
C GLN A 281 14.28 -4.75 10.85
N ALA A 282 12.94 -4.85 10.87
CA ALA A 282 12.14 -4.66 9.67
C ALA A 282 12.20 -3.21 9.19
N LEU A 283 12.20 -2.24 10.11
CA LEU A 283 12.38 -0.83 9.77
C LEU A 283 13.78 -0.56 9.23
N LYS A 284 14.83 -1.16 9.81
CA LYS A 284 16.20 -1.05 9.28
C LYS A 284 16.34 -1.62 7.87
N SER A 285 15.75 -2.78 7.58
CA SER A 285 15.71 -3.35 6.21
C SER A 285 15.02 -2.40 5.21
N LEU A 286 13.94 -1.72 5.63
CA LEU A 286 13.30 -0.69 4.81
C LEU A 286 14.21 0.52 4.58
N PHE A 287 15.00 0.92 5.57
CA PHE A 287 16.00 1.98 5.39
C PHE A 287 17.11 1.55 4.42
N ILE A 288 17.59 0.30 4.50
CA ILE A 288 18.55 -0.26 3.54
C ILE A 288 17.98 -0.22 2.13
N THR A 289 16.75 -0.69 1.94
CA THR A 289 16.06 -0.64 0.65
C THR A 289 15.97 0.79 0.12
N TYR A 290 15.55 1.73 0.97
CA TYR A 290 15.46 3.14 0.60
C TYR A 290 16.80 3.69 0.11
N VAL A 291 17.86 3.46 0.87
CA VAL A 291 19.21 3.94 0.56
C VAL A 291 19.72 3.33 -0.74
N LYS A 292 19.58 2.02 -0.94
CA LYS A 292 19.98 1.35 -2.20
C LYS A 292 19.28 1.97 -3.39
N VAL A 293 17.99 2.27 -3.27
CA VAL A 293 17.19 2.92 -4.31
C VAL A 293 17.68 4.35 -4.56
N GLN A 294 17.95 5.13 -3.51
CA GLN A 294 18.49 6.49 -3.63
C GLN A 294 19.89 6.49 -4.29
N LEU A 295 20.78 5.57 -3.93
CA LEU A 295 22.11 5.47 -4.55
C LEU A 295 22.04 5.15 -6.05
N LYS A 296 21.00 4.45 -6.49
CA LYS A 296 20.76 4.14 -7.92
C LYS A 296 20.15 5.31 -8.68
N ILE A 297 19.30 6.12 -8.04
CA ILE A 297 18.54 7.20 -8.71
C ILE A 297 19.23 8.57 -8.58
N ALA A 298 19.84 8.85 -7.44
CA ALA A 298 20.34 10.18 -7.10
C ALA A 298 21.53 10.57 -7.98
N ARG A 299 21.46 11.78 -8.56
CA ARG A 299 22.59 12.38 -9.27
C ARG A 299 23.63 12.99 -8.30
N ASN A 300 23.23 13.30 -7.07
CA ASN A 300 24.09 13.87 -6.03
C ASN A 300 24.59 12.81 -5.03
N ILE A 301 25.13 11.70 -5.57
CA ILE A 301 25.69 10.57 -4.81
C ILE A 301 26.66 11.02 -3.70
N PRO A 302 27.56 12.02 -3.90
CA PRO A 302 28.59 12.34 -2.91
C PRO A 302 28.08 12.76 -1.52
N GLU A 303 27.04 13.60 -1.46
CA GLU A 303 26.49 14.09 -0.17
C GLU A 303 25.80 12.98 0.62
N ILE A 304 25.07 12.11 -0.08
CA ILE A 304 24.39 10.94 0.50
C ILE A 304 25.45 9.98 1.06
N LEU A 305 26.52 9.78 0.30
CA LEU A 305 27.59 8.84 0.61
C LEU A 305 28.35 9.21 1.88
N GLU A 306 28.67 10.50 2.08
CA GLU A 306 29.36 10.97 3.29
C GLU A 306 28.61 10.61 4.57
N LYS A 307 27.29 10.83 4.60
CA LYS A 307 26.45 10.52 5.77
C LYS A 307 26.29 9.01 5.98
N LEU A 308 26.19 8.25 4.88
CA LEU A 308 26.05 6.79 4.95
C LEU A 308 27.30 6.10 5.49
N ILE A 309 28.49 6.58 5.14
CA ILE A 309 29.74 5.97 5.59
C ILE A 309 29.88 6.04 7.11
N ASP A 310 29.57 7.18 7.72
CA ASP A 310 29.59 7.33 9.18
C ASP A 310 28.65 6.34 9.87
N VAL A 311 27.43 6.17 9.32
CA VAL A 311 26.44 5.21 9.83
C VAL A 311 26.92 3.76 9.63
N ILE A 312 27.50 3.45 8.47
CA ILE A 312 27.99 2.11 8.17
C ILE A 312 29.13 1.71 9.11
N ILE A 313 30.12 2.60 9.30
CA ILE A 313 31.23 2.38 10.22
C ILE A 313 30.70 2.10 11.64
N LYS A 314 29.82 2.97 12.15
CA LYS A 314 29.27 2.84 13.50
C LYS A 314 28.49 1.54 13.72
N GLU A 315 27.70 1.11 12.74
CA GLU A 315 26.89 -0.10 12.88
C GLU A 315 27.73 -1.38 12.70
N LEU A 316 28.72 -1.40 11.80
CA LEU A 316 29.68 -2.51 11.68
C LEU A 316 30.47 -2.71 12.97
N ASP A 317 31.00 -1.63 13.55
CA ASP A 317 31.78 -1.70 14.79
C ASP A 317 30.92 -2.09 16.01
N LYS A 318 29.62 -1.76 16.00
CA LYS A 318 28.67 -2.16 17.05
C LYS A 318 28.34 -3.66 17.03
N ASN A 319 28.22 -4.26 15.84
CA ASN A 319 27.91 -5.69 15.70
C ASN A 319 29.07 -6.60 16.16
N VAL A 320 30.29 -6.06 16.24
CA VAL A 320 31.49 -6.78 16.71
C VAL A 320 31.53 -6.85 18.25
N ASN A 321 31.10 -5.78 18.91
CA ASN A 321 31.09 -5.69 20.37
C ASN A 321 30.01 -6.54 21.06
N THR A 322 29.14 -7.22 20.31
CA THR A 322 28.08 -8.10 20.84
C THR A 322 28.50 -9.56 21.01
N GLY A 323 29.80 -9.86 20.83
CA GLY A 323 30.41 -11.15 21.17
C GLY A 323 30.38 -12.18 20.03
N PRO A 324 31.43 -13.02 19.89
CA PRO A 324 31.65 -13.89 18.73
C PRO A 324 30.71 -15.11 18.62
N GLY A 325 29.74 -15.26 19.52
CA GLY A 325 28.99 -16.53 19.68
C GLY A 325 27.78 -16.75 18.77
N LEU A 326 27.30 -15.74 18.04
CA LEU A 326 26.02 -15.87 17.32
C LEU A 326 26.04 -15.45 15.84
N LEU A 327 27.15 -14.93 15.33
CA LEU A 327 27.10 -14.06 14.15
C LEU A 327 27.59 -14.68 12.83
N TRP A 328 28.27 -15.83 12.82
CA TRP A 328 28.98 -16.21 11.59
C TRP A 328 28.79 -17.64 11.05
N CYS A 329 28.35 -18.66 11.81
CA CYS A 329 28.31 -20.02 11.22
C CYS A 329 27.50 -21.12 11.95
N GLU A 330 26.38 -20.84 12.60
CA GLU A 330 25.44 -21.93 12.96
C GLU A 330 24.10 -21.70 12.28
N ALA A 331 23.69 -22.65 11.42
CA ALA A 331 22.38 -22.65 10.79
C ALA A 331 21.30 -22.94 11.85
N PRO A 332 20.45 -21.96 12.23
CA PRO A 332 19.46 -22.21 13.27
C PRO A 332 18.17 -22.66 12.58
N ARG A 333 17.53 -23.69 13.13
CA ARG A 333 16.27 -24.28 12.64
C ARG A 333 15.03 -23.40 12.93
N ASP A 334 15.18 -22.09 13.03
CA ASP A 334 14.17 -21.19 13.61
C ASP A 334 13.91 -19.95 12.71
N GLU A 335 12.64 -19.56 12.53
CA GLU A 335 12.22 -18.49 11.60
C GLU A 335 12.82 -17.11 11.96
N LYS A 336 13.11 -16.87 13.25
CA LYS A 336 13.77 -15.64 13.73
C LYS A 336 15.22 -15.52 13.26
N ALA A 337 15.92 -16.64 13.08
CA ALA A 337 17.29 -16.66 12.58
C ALA A 337 17.38 -16.38 11.08
N VAL A 338 16.38 -16.82 10.31
CA VAL A 338 16.28 -16.52 8.87
C VAL A 338 16.17 -15.02 8.64
N SER A 339 15.38 -14.32 9.46
CA SER A 339 15.24 -12.86 9.42
C SER A 339 16.54 -12.11 9.75
N LEU A 340 17.30 -12.58 10.75
CA LEU A 340 18.58 -11.98 11.13
C LEU A 340 19.65 -12.14 10.03
N ARG A 341 19.72 -13.33 9.43
CA ARG A 341 20.65 -13.64 8.32
C ARG A 341 20.33 -12.78 7.10
N CYS A 342 19.06 -12.61 6.78
CA CYS A 342 18.58 -11.74 5.69
C CYS A 342 18.98 -10.27 5.91
N PHE A 343 18.84 -9.75 7.13
CA PHE A 343 19.25 -8.38 7.44
C PHE A 343 20.77 -8.17 7.31
N GLN A 344 21.57 -9.12 7.81
CA GLN A 344 23.02 -9.06 7.70
C GLN A 344 23.45 -9.09 6.23
N GLU A 345 22.92 -10.00 5.42
CA GLU A 345 23.20 -10.06 3.99
C GLU A 345 22.82 -8.74 3.28
N GLU A 346 21.64 -8.18 3.57
CA GLU A 346 21.19 -6.91 3.02
C GLU A 346 22.12 -5.74 3.40
N TRP A 347 22.61 -5.75 4.63
CA TRP A 347 23.51 -4.75 5.19
C TRP A 347 24.93 -4.85 4.60
N MET A 348 25.45 -6.06 4.45
CA MET A 348 26.74 -6.29 3.80
C MET A 348 26.73 -5.85 2.34
N ASP A 349 25.65 -6.15 1.61
CA ASP A 349 25.47 -5.69 0.23
C ASP A 349 25.39 -4.15 0.13
N LEU A 350 24.71 -3.49 1.07
CA LEU A 350 24.69 -2.02 1.13
C LEU A 350 26.09 -1.47 1.42
N SER A 351 26.79 -2.03 2.40
CA SER A 351 28.13 -1.62 2.81
C SER A 351 29.10 -1.71 1.62
N ALA A 352 29.12 -2.86 0.92
CA ALA A 352 29.90 -3.07 -0.28
C ALA A 352 29.59 -2.01 -1.36
N THR A 353 28.30 -1.74 -1.61
CA THR A 353 27.88 -0.73 -2.59
C THR A 353 28.39 0.66 -2.21
N VAL A 354 28.26 1.05 -0.94
CA VAL A 354 28.70 2.37 -0.45
C VAL A 354 30.22 2.51 -0.53
N PHE A 355 30.99 1.53 -0.06
CA PHE A 355 32.44 1.61 -0.13
C PHE A 355 32.94 1.63 -1.58
N TYR A 356 32.36 0.80 -2.47
CA TYR A 356 32.68 0.84 -3.89
C TYR A 356 32.41 2.22 -4.51
N LEU A 357 31.25 2.81 -4.23
CA LEU A 357 30.92 4.16 -4.71
C LEU A 357 31.86 5.22 -4.11
N ALA A 358 32.30 5.05 -2.86
CA ALA A 358 33.23 5.98 -2.21
C ALA A 358 34.60 5.96 -2.90
N CYS A 359 35.13 4.77 -3.21
CA CYS A 359 36.35 4.61 -4.00
C CYS A 359 36.21 5.20 -5.42
N LYS A 360 35.05 5.01 -6.06
CA LYS A 360 34.79 5.50 -7.42
C LYS A 360 34.60 7.02 -7.50
N CYS A 361 33.99 7.64 -6.48
CA CYS A 361 33.77 9.08 -6.44
C CYS A 361 35.06 9.85 -6.10
N THR A 362 35.90 9.31 -5.22
CA THR A 362 37.19 9.92 -4.86
C THR A 362 38.16 9.96 -6.03
N THR A 363 38.20 8.91 -6.86
CA THR A 363 39.01 8.87 -8.09
C THR A 363 38.57 9.87 -9.16
N LYS A 364 37.29 10.27 -9.20
CA LYS A 364 36.79 11.29 -10.16
C LYS A 364 36.97 12.74 -9.70
N THR A 365 37.06 12.99 -8.39
CA THR A 365 37.03 14.35 -7.80
C THR A 365 38.43 14.94 -7.59
N ALA A 366 39.49 14.12 -7.69
CA ALA A 366 40.88 14.59 -7.60
C ALA A 366 41.27 15.65 -8.68
N ASN A 367 40.45 15.85 -9.71
CA ASN A 367 40.69 16.80 -10.80
C ASN A 367 39.90 18.13 -10.73
N ARG A 368 39.09 18.41 -9.70
CA ARG A 368 38.43 19.73 -9.55
C ARG A 368 38.40 20.24 -8.11
N GLU A 369 39.30 21.19 -7.88
CA GLU A 369 39.29 22.30 -6.91
C GLU A 369 38.92 22.05 -5.43
N LYS A 370 39.93 22.33 -4.58
CA LYS A 370 39.87 22.88 -3.21
C LYS A 370 38.49 22.81 -2.51
N ARG A 371 38.17 21.66 -1.91
CA ARG A 371 37.20 21.60 -0.80
C ARG A 371 37.92 21.70 0.55
N MET A 372 37.38 22.53 1.43
CA MET A 372 37.88 22.81 2.78
C MET A 372 38.03 21.52 3.61
N LYS A 373 39.09 21.52 4.44
CA LYS A 373 39.49 20.55 5.47
C LYS A 373 38.36 19.66 6.01
N LYS A 374 38.08 18.56 5.31
CA LYS A 374 37.39 17.39 5.83
C LYS A 374 38.21 16.19 5.39
N GLU A 375 38.53 15.30 6.32
CA GLU A 375 39.41 14.16 6.07
C GLU A 375 38.88 13.35 4.88
N HIS A 376 39.77 13.01 3.93
CA HIS A 376 39.36 12.36 2.70
C HIS A 376 38.73 11.00 3.05
N ILE A 377 37.55 10.71 2.49
CA ILE A 377 36.76 9.51 2.84
C ILE A 377 37.58 8.21 2.73
N MET A 378 38.48 8.11 1.76
CA MET A 378 39.37 6.95 1.64
C MET A 378 40.33 6.84 2.83
N ASN A 379 40.80 7.94 3.40
CA ASN A 379 41.68 7.91 4.57
C ASN A 379 40.91 7.40 5.79
N LEU A 380 39.63 7.73 5.95
CA LEU A 380 38.79 7.21 7.03
C LEU A 380 38.58 5.68 6.91
N ILE A 381 38.31 5.20 5.69
CA ILE A 381 38.14 3.76 5.42
C ILE A 381 39.46 3.02 5.66
N VAL A 382 40.56 3.54 5.11
CA VAL A 382 41.89 2.93 5.20
C VAL A 382 42.39 2.95 6.65
N ASP A 383 42.27 4.07 7.36
CA ASP A 383 42.66 4.17 8.78
C ASP A 383 41.79 3.25 9.66
N GLY A 384 40.49 3.13 9.37
CA GLY A 384 39.61 2.17 10.04
C GLY A 384 40.08 0.72 9.86
N LEU A 385 40.33 0.29 8.62
CA LEU A 385 40.87 -1.04 8.32
C LEU A 385 42.23 -1.28 8.99
N PHE A 386 43.13 -0.29 8.98
CA PHE A 386 44.43 -0.38 9.64
C PHE A 386 44.34 -0.47 11.17
N ARG A 387 43.34 0.16 11.77
CA ARG A 387 43.05 0.09 13.22
C ARG A 387 42.28 -1.17 13.63
N GLY A 388 41.94 -2.03 12.66
CA GLY A 388 41.11 -3.20 12.91
C GLY A 388 39.68 -2.83 13.30
N SER A 389 39.12 -1.75 12.75
CA SER A 389 37.66 -1.52 12.71
C SER A 389 37.13 -1.94 11.33
N LEU A 390 35.83 -1.79 11.05
CA LEU A 390 35.22 -2.23 9.78
C LEU A 390 35.29 -3.74 9.56
N PHE A 391 34.89 -4.52 10.55
CA PHE A 391 34.85 -5.99 10.43
C PHE A 391 33.76 -6.40 9.43
N TRP A 392 34.20 -7.15 8.41
CA TRP A 392 33.37 -7.64 7.31
C TRP A 392 32.83 -9.02 7.55
#